data_AF-A0A9E2RIL0-F1
#
_entry.id   AF-A0A9E2RIL0-F1
#
_cell.length_a   1.000
_cell.length_b   1.000
_cell.length_c   1.000
_cell.angle_alpha   90.00
_cell.angle_beta   90.00
_cell.angle_gamma   90.00
#
_symmetry.space_group_name_H-M   'P 1'
#
loop_
_entity.id
_entity.type
_entity.pdbx_description
1 polymer ?
#
loop_
_entity_poly.entity_id
_entity_poly.type
_entity_poly.pdbx_seq_one_letter_code
_entity_poly.pdbx_strand_id
1 'polypeptide(L)'
;MKLSNFTQGRDNNFNLIRIVAALAVLITHSFALAIGTGAAEPFRGSLGMTMGSIAVDVFFVTSGFLVTASLLTRESVLEFLWARILRIFPALLIMLVVTVFGLGLFFTSWPLSSY
;
A
#
# COMPACT_ATOMS: atom_id res chain seq x y z
N MET A 1 -17.91 24.27 -5.87
CA MET A 1 -17.23 23.34 -6.80
C MET A 1 -16.50 22.29 -5.98
N LYS A 2 -16.83 20.99 -6.08
CA LYS A 2 -16.19 19.94 -5.27
C LYS A 2 -14.96 19.38 -6.00
N LEU A 3 -13.84 19.23 -5.30
CA LEU A 3 -12.60 18.65 -5.84
C LEU A 3 -12.81 17.23 -6.41
N SER A 4 -13.77 16.48 -5.87
CA SER A 4 -14.18 15.15 -6.35
C SER A 4 -14.62 15.12 -7.82
N ASN A 5 -15.09 16.24 -8.36
CA ASN A 5 -15.58 16.30 -9.74
C ASN A 5 -14.42 16.28 -10.76
N PHE A 6 -13.24 16.74 -10.36
CA PHE A 6 -12.02 16.72 -11.18
C PHE A 6 -11.28 15.38 -11.12
N THR A 7 -11.75 14.46 -10.29
CA THR A 7 -11.14 13.14 -10.12
C THR A 7 -11.93 12.02 -10.78
N GLN A 8 -13.10 12.34 -11.36
CA GLN A 8 -13.92 11.39 -12.11
C GLN A 8 -13.40 11.27 -13.55
N GLY A 9 -12.49 10.33 -13.78
CA GLY A 9 -11.92 10.06 -15.12
C GLY A 9 -10.60 9.31 -15.06
N ARG A 10 -10.09 8.88 -16.23
CA ARG A 10 -8.74 8.31 -16.37
C ARG A 10 -7.63 9.37 -16.36
N ASP A 11 -7.97 10.63 -16.61
CA ASP A 11 -7.07 11.79 -16.53
C ASP A 11 -6.85 12.26 -15.07
N ASN A 12 -6.52 11.31 -14.19
CA ASN A 12 -6.08 11.65 -12.85
C ASN A 12 -4.75 10.94 -12.56
N ASN A 13 -3.75 11.72 -12.16
CA ASN A 13 -2.40 11.21 -11.91
C ASN A 13 -2.24 10.64 -10.49
N PHE A 14 -3.34 10.37 -9.78
CA PHE A 14 -3.26 9.85 -8.41
C PHE A 14 -2.59 8.48 -8.33
N ASN A 15 -2.79 7.62 -9.33
CA ASN A 15 -2.08 6.34 -9.39
C ASN A 15 -0.57 6.55 -9.60
N LEU A 16 -0.17 7.50 -10.44
CA LEU A 16 1.24 7.84 -10.64
C LEU A 16 1.86 8.40 -9.35
N ILE A 17 1.19 9.34 -8.68
CA ILE A 17 1.64 9.91 -7.40
C ILE A 17 1.82 8.80 -6.36
N ARG A 18 0.87 7.85 -6.29
CA ARG A 18 0.96 6.70 -5.38
C ARG A 18 2.12 5.76 -5.72
N ILE A 19 2.41 5.53 -7.00
CA ILE A 19 3.56 4.72 -7.42
C ILE A 19 4.87 5.42 -7.04
N VAL A 20 5.00 6.72 -7.31
CA VAL A 20 6.19 7.50 -6.93
C VAL A 20 6.37 7.50 -5.41
N ALA A 21 5.30 7.72 -4.64
CA ALA A 21 5.34 7.65 -3.19
C ALA A 21 5.72 6.25 -2.70
N ALA A 22 5.14 5.17 -3.25
CA ALA A 22 5.50 3.81 -2.86
C ALA A 22 6.97 3.46 -3.17
N LEU A 23 7.49 3.91 -4.32
CA LEU A 23 8.91 3.74 -4.67
C LEU A 23 9.83 4.51 -3.71
N ALA A 24 9.46 5.74 -3.35
CA ALA A 24 10.16 6.54 -2.37
C ALA A 24 10.23 5.85 -0.99
N VAL A 25 9.11 5.26 -0.53
CA VAL A 25 9.07 4.45 0.70
C VAL A 25 9.98 3.23 0.59
N LEU A 26 9.92 2.50 -0.53
CA LEU A 26 10.72 1.30 -0.78
C LEU A 26 12.23 1.62 -0.73
N ILE A 27 12.67 2.66 -1.45
CA ILE A 27 14.06 3.10 -1.48
C ILE A 27 14.53 3.46 -0.07
N THR A 28 13.71 4.20 0.67
CA THR A 28 14.04 4.60 2.04
C THR A 28 14.24 3.38 2.97
N HIS A 29 13.33 2.39 2.91
CA HIS A 29 13.46 1.18 3.71
C HIS A 29 14.63 0.29 3.27
N SER A 30 15.03 0.35 2.00
CA SER A 30 16.20 -0.41 1.53
C SER A 30 17.49 0.01 2.24
N PHE A 31 17.64 1.31 2.57
CA PHE A 31 18.79 1.81 3.34
C PHE A 31 18.75 1.31 4.79
N ALA A 32 17.57 1.33 5.42
CA ALA A 32 17.41 0.80 6.78
C ALA A 32 17.75 -0.70 6.86
N LEU A 33 17.35 -1.48 5.85
CA LEU A 33 17.65 -2.91 5.77
C LEU A 33 19.12 -3.21 5.44
N ALA A 34 19.74 -2.42 4.55
CA ALA A 34 21.12 -2.67 4.10
C ALA A 34 22.18 -2.17 5.09
N ILE A 35 21.94 -1.02 5.74
CA ILE A 35 22.95 -0.33 6.57
C ILE A 35 22.67 -0.55 8.06
N GLY A 36 21.49 -1.08 8.42
CA GLY A 36 21.10 -1.38 9.82
C GLY A 36 20.82 -0.13 10.67
N THR A 37 21.18 1.05 10.19
CA THR A 37 20.83 2.34 10.78
C THR A 37 20.11 3.18 9.72
N GLY A 38 18.94 3.72 10.04
CA GLY A 38 18.29 4.70 9.16
C GLY A 38 19.04 6.04 9.09
N ALA A 39 20.22 6.16 9.71
CA ALA A 39 21.07 7.35 9.67
C ALA A 39 21.56 7.68 8.25
N ALA A 40 21.63 6.70 7.36
CA ALA A 40 22.00 6.88 5.95
C ALA A 40 20.80 7.27 5.05
N GLU A 41 19.61 7.49 5.62
CA GLU A 41 18.45 7.93 4.83
C GLU A 41 18.68 9.34 4.27
N PRO A 42 18.43 9.55 2.97
CA PRO A 42 18.40 10.89 2.38
C PRO A 42 17.48 11.81 3.19
N PHE A 43 17.90 13.07 3.37
CA PHE A 43 17.21 14.15 4.11
C PHE A 43 17.19 14.06 5.64
N ARG A 44 17.56 12.93 6.27
CA ARG A 44 17.55 12.81 7.73
C ARG A 44 18.47 13.82 8.43
N GLY A 45 19.63 14.10 7.83
CA GLY A 45 20.58 15.11 8.31
C GLY A 45 20.23 16.57 7.97
N SER A 46 19.33 16.82 7.00
CA SER A 46 19.02 18.19 6.53
C SER A 46 17.66 18.71 6.99
N LEU A 47 16.65 17.85 7.15
CA LEU A 47 15.29 18.26 7.52
C LEU A 47 14.81 17.65 8.85
N GLY A 48 15.58 16.75 9.48
CA GLY A 48 15.13 16.01 10.67
C GLY A 48 13.97 15.03 10.40
N MET A 49 13.52 14.91 9.14
CA MET A 49 12.52 13.96 8.68
C MET A 49 13.14 13.05 7.62
N THR A 50 12.66 11.81 7.56
CA THR A 50 13.08 10.87 6.52
C THR A 50 12.22 11.09 5.28
N MET A 51 12.83 10.89 4.11
CA MET A 51 12.11 10.91 2.83
C MET A 51 10.93 9.92 2.81
N GLY A 52 11.12 8.78 3.49
CA GLY A 52 10.09 7.77 3.68
C GLY A 52 8.86 8.27 4.43
N SER A 53 9.03 9.06 5.50
CA SER A 53 7.88 9.61 6.24
C SER A 53 7.01 10.50 5.35
N ILE A 54 7.62 11.42 4.61
CA ILE A 54 6.89 12.30 3.68
C ILE A 54 6.19 11.48 2.59
N ALA A 55 6.87 10.47 2.05
CA ALA A 55 6.30 9.60 1.03
C ALA A 55 5.10 8.79 1.56
N VAL A 56 5.18 8.28 2.79
CA VAL A 56 4.06 7.60 3.47
C VAL A 56 2.88 8.57 3.66
N ASP A 57 3.13 9.79 4.11
CA ASP A 57 2.08 10.80 4.30
C ASP A 57 1.37 11.11 2.98
N VAL A 58 2.12 11.33 1.89
CA VAL A 58 1.55 11.54 0.55
C VAL A 58 0.73 10.33 0.10
N PHE A 59 1.23 9.12 0.34
CA PHE A 59 0.52 7.89 -0.03
C PHE A 59 -0.81 7.75 0.73
N PHE A 60 -0.83 8.05 2.04
CA PHE A 60 -2.04 7.98 2.86
C PHE A 60 -3.04 9.08 2.54
N VAL A 61 -2.60 10.33 2.37
CA VAL A 61 -3.49 11.45 2.03
C VAL A 61 -4.17 11.22 0.68
N THR A 62 -3.41 10.83 -0.34
CA THR A 62 -3.96 10.54 -1.68
C THR A 62 -4.92 9.34 -1.68
N SER A 63 -4.57 8.27 -0.96
CA SER A 63 -5.43 7.09 -0.84
C SER A 63 -6.70 7.40 -0.06
N GLY A 64 -6.59 8.12 1.06
CA GLY A 64 -7.72 8.54 1.90
C GLY A 64 -8.70 9.42 1.14
N PHE A 65 -8.19 10.38 0.37
CA PHE A 65 -9.03 11.22 -0.51
C PHE A 65 -9.88 10.37 -1.47
N LEU A 66 -9.28 9.40 -2.18
CA LEU A 66 -10.01 8.53 -3.12
C LEU A 66 -10.98 7.58 -2.42
N VAL A 67 -10.62 7.10 -1.22
CA VAL A 67 -11.49 6.24 -0.40
C VAL A 67 -12.74 7.00 0.02
N THR A 68 -12.57 8.22 0.54
CA THR A 68 -13.68 9.09 0.94
C THR A 68 -14.51 9.53 -0.25
N ALA A 69 -13.88 9.89 -1.38
CA ALA A 69 -14.60 10.19 -2.61
C ALA A 69 -15.46 8.99 -3.06
N SER A 70 -14.91 7.77 -3.03
CA SER A 70 -15.66 6.55 -3.36
C SER A 70 -16.81 6.25 -2.40
N LEU A 71 -16.71 6.64 -1.12
CA LEU A 71 -17.78 6.47 -0.14
C LEU A 71 -18.91 7.47 -0.42
N LEU A 72 -18.57 8.73 -0.66
CA LEU A 72 -19.53 9.81 -0.92
C LEU A 72 -20.27 9.65 -2.25
N THR A 73 -19.71 8.90 -3.21
CA THR A 73 -20.39 8.59 -4.49
C THR A 73 -21.35 7.41 -4.42
N ARG A 74 -21.32 6.61 -3.34
CA ARG A 74 -22.19 5.44 -3.18
C ARG A 74 -23.36 5.77 -2.26
N GLU A 75 -24.51 5.19 -2.54
CA GLU A 75 -25.74 5.43 -1.76
C GLU A 75 -25.75 4.66 -0.44
N SER A 76 -25.08 3.50 -0.38
CA SER A 76 -25.01 2.67 0.82
C SER A 76 -23.58 2.31 1.24
N VAL A 77 -23.34 2.33 2.56
CA VAL A 77 -22.07 1.88 3.16
C VAL A 77 -21.85 0.39 2.92
N LEU A 78 -22.93 -0.39 2.86
CA LEU A 78 -22.87 -1.84 2.62
C LEU A 78 -22.33 -2.15 1.22
N GLU A 79 -22.78 -1.44 0.19
CA GLU A 79 -22.26 -1.57 -1.18
C GLU A 79 -20.79 -1.15 -1.27
N PHE A 80 -20.40 -0.10 -0.57
CA PHE A 80 -19.00 0.33 -0.49
C PHE A 80 -18.11 -0.77 0.12
N LEU A 81 -18.56 -1.37 1.22
CA LEU A 81 -17.83 -2.44 1.90
C LEU A 81 -17.75 -3.70 1.03
N TRP A 82 -18.87 -4.11 0.44
CA TRP A 82 -18.93 -5.28 -0.45
C TRP A 82 -18.01 -5.13 -1.67
N ALA A 83 -18.01 -3.97 -2.31
CA ALA A 83 -17.11 -3.69 -3.44
C ALA A 83 -15.62 -3.78 -3.04
N ARG A 84 -15.27 -3.45 -1.80
CA ARG A 84 -13.89 -3.58 -1.29
C ARG A 84 -13.55 -5.02 -0.93
N ILE A 85 -14.48 -5.75 -0.32
CA ILE A 85 -14.30 -7.17 0.00
C ILE A 85 -14.00 -7.94 -1.29
N LEU A 86 -14.85 -7.79 -2.30
CA LEU A 86 -14.67 -8.43 -3.61
C LEU A 86 -13.39 -8.01 -4.34
N ARG A 87 -12.79 -6.86 -3.98
CA ARG A 87 -11.52 -6.41 -4.56
C ARG A 87 -10.30 -6.94 -3.82
N ILE A 88 -10.34 -7.05 -2.48
CA ILE A 88 -9.18 -7.38 -1.64
C ILE A 88 -9.10 -8.89 -1.38
N PHE A 89 -10.21 -9.52 -0.98
CA PHE A 89 -10.22 -10.91 -0.52
C PHE A 89 -9.84 -11.93 -1.60
N PRO A 90 -10.28 -11.83 -2.87
CA PRO A 90 -9.90 -12.82 -3.86
C PRO A 90 -8.37 -12.88 -4.09
N ALA A 91 -7.74 -11.72 -4.24
CA ALA A 91 -6.29 -11.63 -4.39
C ALA A 91 -5.55 -12.12 -3.13
N LEU A 92 -6.06 -11.77 -1.94
CA LEU A 92 -5.51 -12.24 -0.67
C LEU A 92 -5.59 -13.76 -0.55
N LEU A 93 -6.73 -14.38 -0.86
CA LEU A 93 -6.93 -15.82 -0.75
C LEU A 93 -6.03 -16.57 -1.71
N ILE A 94 -5.92 -16.10 -2.96
CA ILE A 94 -4.99 -16.68 -3.95
C ILE A 94 -3.56 -16.61 -3.42
N MET A 95 -3.12 -15.45 -2.95
CA MET A 95 -1.76 -15.28 -2.41
C MET A 95 -1.52 -16.13 -1.17
N LEU A 96 -2.51 -16.26 -0.29
CA LEU A 96 -2.43 -17.11 0.90
C LEU A 96 -2.23 -18.58 0.53
N VAL A 97 -2.99 -19.09 -0.44
CA VAL A 97 -2.84 -20.47 -0.92
C VAL A 97 -1.46 -20.66 -1.54
N VAL A 98 -1.02 -19.71 -2.38
CA VAL A 98 0.31 -19.77 -3.02
C VAL A 98 1.44 -19.72 -2.00
N THR A 99 1.35 -18.89 -0.96
CA THR A 99 2.42 -18.80 0.04
C THR A 99 2.42 -20.00 0.99
N VAL A 100 1.26 -20.44 1.49
CA VAL A 100 1.17 -21.56 2.42
C VAL A 100 1.50 -22.89 1.73
N PHE A 101 0.87 -23.17 0.59
CA PHE A 101 1.09 -24.45 -0.10
C PHE A 101 2.25 -24.39 -1.09
N GLY A 102 2.46 -23.26 -1.77
CA GLY A 102 3.57 -23.12 -2.71
C GLY A 102 4.92 -22.89 -2.01
N LEU A 103 5.05 -21.89 -1.13
CA LEU A 103 6.33 -21.69 -0.44
C LEU A 103 6.48 -22.63 0.76
N GLY A 104 5.43 -22.79 1.56
CA GLY A 104 5.48 -23.63 2.75
C GLY A 104 5.87 -25.08 2.46
N LEU A 105 5.26 -25.73 1.45
CA LEU A 105 5.60 -27.12 1.13
C LEU A 105 7.01 -27.29 0.54
N PHE A 106 7.53 -26.29 -0.17
CA PHE A 106 8.85 -26.38 -0.82
C PHE A 106 10.00 -26.02 0.12
N PHE A 107 9.76 -25.16 1.11
CA PHE A 107 10.81 -24.65 2.01
C PHE A 107 10.71 -25.19 3.44
N THR A 108 9.62 -25.85 3.82
CA THR A 108 9.54 -26.49 5.15
C THR A 108 10.29 -27.82 5.18
N SER A 109 11.06 -28.02 6.25
CA SER A 109 11.72 -29.28 6.57
C SER A 109 11.00 -30.05 7.68
N TRP A 110 9.88 -29.53 8.19
CA TRP A 110 9.14 -30.13 9.29
C TRP A 110 8.08 -31.10 8.74
N PRO A 111 7.98 -32.31 9.31
CA PRO A 111 6.92 -33.24 8.94
C PRO A 111 5.54 -32.67 9.30
N LEU A 112 4.52 -33.03 8.51
CA LEU A 112 3.16 -32.49 8.65
C LEU A 112 2.56 -32.74 10.05
N SER A 113 3.03 -33.76 10.77
CA SER A 113 2.64 -34.09 12.14
C SER A 113 3.12 -33.09 13.21
N SER A 114 4.04 -32.19 12.86
CA SER A 114 4.63 -31.20 13.76
C SER A 114 4.07 -29.79 13.56
N TYR A 115 3.13 -29.64 12.62
CA TYR A 115 2.31 -28.45 12.40
C TYR A 115 0.94 -28.61 13.07
#